data_AF-A0A7X7E156-F1
#
_entry.id   AF-A0A7X7E156-F1
#
_cell.length_a   1.000
_cell.length_b   1.000
_cell.length_c   1.000
_cell.angle_alpha   90.00
_cell.angle_beta   90.00
_cell.angle_gamma   90.00
#
_symmetry.space_group_name_H-M   'P 1'
#
loop_
_entity.id
_entity.type
_entity.pdbx_description
1 polymer ?
#
loop_
_entity_poly.entity_id
_entity_poly.type
_entity_poly.pdbx_seq_one_letter_code
_entity_poly.pdbx_strand_id
1 'polypeptide(L)'
;MLCTVLLFTSCFETVSTVDKEPPVLVLQSKVDTIYVGMKWSDSGSYSATDNSDGDITGSVSVSGTVNTGKPGKYSLVYSVSDKAGNETEEEKTVIVKLSPNTVAWYPFLKNCFDFSGNKLNGSTRGTCELAPDRSDNVQSAYAFKGNNYIEVPYSAKLDLTDSFSISIWAKSNISGDAYKNVAGSSGFILNMGFGAERDYAIYYHPSLNGICFRYNATNVVDSIVNIQEWHHYAMTFSGTELCGYVDGKLIGKVKVGKGKIDDHPLKFGCESKSTQRMWNGYIDDAIIYNNVLTSDQIDGLYRSPAFTPDTTASVDTSTTTKDPKVPSGLSATITGTSGNLSLHLSWNTVPGAFSYGIYYAEGKTVSTNDYYRVSTSNYKTFTSELTEGKEYTFVVFSTDGTNESGLSAPLTVLFKPQ
;
A
#
# COMPACT_ATOMS: atom_id res chain seq x y z
N MET A 1 87.25 -23.53 50.94
CA MET A 1 87.05 -23.53 49.48
C MET A 1 85.55 -23.40 49.24
N LEU A 2 85.16 -22.40 48.47
CA LEU A 2 83.80 -21.97 48.15
C LEU A 2 82.86 -23.13 47.76
N CYS A 3 81.57 -23.00 48.04
CA CYS A 3 80.56 -22.86 46.98
C CYS A 3 79.21 -22.42 47.56
N THR A 4 78.95 -21.11 47.55
CA THR A 4 77.60 -20.58 47.78
C THR A 4 76.87 -20.60 46.44
N VAL A 5 75.91 -21.50 46.28
CA VAL A 5 75.03 -21.56 45.09
C VAL A 5 73.95 -20.50 45.27
N LEU A 6 74.06 -19.39 44.52
CA LEU A 6 72.97 -18.43 44.36
C LEU A 6 71.95 -19.01 43.36
N LEU A 7 70.80 -19.43 43.87
CA LEU A 7 69.61 -19.69 43.06
C LEU A 7 68.97 -18.35 42.69
N PHE A 8 69.17 -17.90 41.46
CA PHE A 8 68.38 -16.83 40.88
C PHE A 8 67.01 -17.39 40.48
N THR A 9 66.01 -17.17 41.32
CA THR A 9 64.61 -17.35 40.91
C THR A 9 64.25 -16.16 40.02
N SER A 10 64.27 -16.35 38.69
CA SER A 10 63.74 -15.34 37.77
C SER A 10 62.22 -15.33 37.90
N CYS A 11 61.68 -14.29 38.54
CA CYS A 11 60.27 -13.99 38.49
C CYS A 11 59.98 -13.46 37.07
N PHE A 12 59.38 -14.27 36.20
CA PHE A 12 58.78 -13.76 34.98
C PHE A 12 57.46 -13.09 35.38
N GLU A 13 57.45 -11.76 35.48
CA GLU A 13 56.20 -11.02 35.36
C GLU A 13 55.71 -11.21 33.93
N THR A 14 54.67 -12.02 33.75
CA THR A 14 53.89 -12.02 32.52
C THR A 14 53.25 -10.65 32.39
N VAL A 15 53.86 -9.76 31.61
CA VAL A 15 53.23 -8.53 31.16
C VAL A 15 52.05 -8.94 30.29
N SER A 16 50.86 -8.99 30.89
CA SER A 16 49.60 -9.12 30.16
C SER A 16 49.45 -7.86 29.32
N THR A 17 49.83 -7.93 28.05
CA THR A 17 49.54 -6.87 27.08
C THR A 17 48.03 -6.83 26.90
N VAL A 18 47.38 -5.84 27.52
CA VAL A 18 45.95 -5.58 27.30
C VAL A 18 45.77 -5.22 25.84
N ASP A 19 44.88 -5.94 25.16
CA ASP A 19 44.53 -5.67 23.78
C ASP A 19 43.82 -4.32 23.66
N LYS A 20 44.14 -3.59 22.59
CA LYS A 20 43.63 -2.24 22.30
C LYS A 20 43.18 -2.09 20.85
N GLU A 21 43.38 -3.12 20.02
CA GLU A 21 42.94 -3.06 18.63
C GLU A 21 41.45 -3.40 18.57
N PRO A 22 40.61 -2.57 17.95
CA PRO A 22 39.20 -2.89 17.80
C PRO A 22 38.99 -3.97 16.74
N PRO A 23 37.90 -4.75 16.84
CA PRO A 23 37.52 -5.71 15.81
C PRO A 23 37.41 -5.11 14.41
N VAL A 24 37.75 -5.89 13.39
CA VAL A 24 37.47 -5.56 11.99
C VAL A 24 36.10 -6.13 11.62
N LEU A 25 35.10 -5.25 11.53
CA LEU A 25 33.76 -5.56 11.04
C LEU A 25 33.64 -5.22 9.54
N VAL A 26 33.21 -6.19 8.74
CA VAL A 26 33.07 -6.04 7.28
C VAL A 26 31.63 -6.36 6.87
N LEU A 27 30.99 -5.40 6.21
CA LEU A 27 29.71 -5.60 5.51
C LEU A 27 29.99 -5.91 4.03
N GLN A 28 29.37 -6.95 3.48
CA GLN A 28 29.46 -7.27 2.04
C GLN A 28 28.87 -6.16 1.17
N SER A 29 27.87 -5.45 1.70
CA SER A 29 27.22 -4.30 1.07
C SER A 29 26.76 -3.33 2.15
N LYS A 30 27.12 -2.05 1.98
CA LYS A 30 26.60 -0.96 2.82
C LYS A 30 25.22 -0.47 2.38
N VAL A 31 24.79 -0.80 1.15
CA VAL A 31 23.49 -0.37 0.61
C VAL A 31 22.84 -1.49 -0.20
N ASP A 32 21.70 -1.98 0.27
CA ASP A 32 20.86 -2.91 -0.48
C ASP A 32 19.65 -2.17 -1.08
N THR A 33 19.21 -2.58 -2.27
CA THR A 33 17.97 -2.08 -2.87
C THR A 33 17.07 -3.26 -3.22
N ILE A 34 15.84 -3.24 -2.70
CA ILE A 34 14.82 -4.26 -2.94
C ILE A 34 13.49 -3.61 -3.35
N TYR A 35 12.58 -4.41 -3.89
CA TYR A 35 11.22 -3.95 -4.20
C TYR A 35 10.21 -4.37 -3.14
N VAL A 36 9.09 -3.64 -3.04
CA VAL A 36 7.99 -3.95 -2.13
C VAL A 36 7.57 -5.42 -2.27
N GLY A 37 7.43 -6.09 -1.12
CA GLY A 37 7.08 -7.50 -1.03
C GLY A 37 8.23 -8.46 -1.32
N MET A 38 9.43 -8.00 -1.69
CA MET A 38 10.55 -8.93 -1.84
C MET A 38 11.00 -9.43 -0.47
N LYS A 39 11.31 -10.73 -0.40
CA LYS A 39 12.02 -11.30 0.74
C LYS A 39 13.40 -10.65 0.81
N TRP A 40 13.79 -10.25 2.01
CA TRP A 40 15.13 -9.74 2.30
C TRP A 40 15.64 -10.45 3.55
N SER A 41 16.89 -10.89 3.50
CA SER A 41 17.56 -11.55 4.61
C SER A 41 18.94 -10.96 4.73
N ASP A 42 19.33 -10.71 5.96
CA ASP A 42 20.66 -10.21 6.29
C ASP A 42 21.67 -11.32 6.60
N SER A 43 21.22 -12.58 6.54
CA SER A 43 22.07 -13.72 6.87
C SER A 43 23.26 -13.82 5.91
N GLY A 44 24.47 -13.90 6.49
CA GLY A 44 25.71 -14.01 5.75
C GLY A 44 26.18 -12.72 5.07
N SER A 45 25.58 -11.56 5.39
CA SER A 45 25.92 -10.28 4.76
C SER A 45 27.10 -9.55 5.44
N TYR A 46 27.65 -10.10 6.53
CA TYR A 46 28.72 -9.50 7.33
C TYR A 46 29.66 -10.54 7.95
N SER A 47 30.85 -10.09 8.34
CA SER A 47 31.85 -10.86 9.08
C SER A 47 32.60 -9.96 10.06
N ALA A 48 33.03 -10.50 11.21
CA ALA A 48 33.84 -9.77 12.18
C ALA A 48 35.04 -10.62 12.64
N THR A 49 36.23 -10.04 12.60
CA THR A 49 37.47 -10.70 13.06
C THR A 49 38.29 -9.74 13.91
N ASP A 50 38.94 -10.27 14.93
CA ASP A 50 39.83 -9.55 15.82
C ASP A 50 41.24 -10.19 15.86
N ASN A 51 42.25 -9.39 16.18
CA ASN A 51 43.66 -9.83 16.20
C ASN A 51 43.96 -10.82 17.34
N SER A 52 43.27 -10.73 18.47
CA SER A 52 43.47 -11.57 19.66
C SER A 52 42.36 -12.62 19.83
N ASP A 53 41.13 -12.28 19.45
CA ASP A 53 39.95 -13.13 19.64
C ASP A 53 39.57 -13.99 18.42
N GLY A 54 40.14 -13.72 17.23
CA GLY A 54 39.87 -14.47 16.01
C GLY A 54 38.52 -14.14 15.39
N ASP A 55 37.78 -15.14 14.88
CA ASP A 55 36.45 -14.92 14.29
C ASP A 55 35.40 -14.72 15.38
N ILE A 56 34.84 -13.51 15.42
CA ILE A 56 33.81 -13.10 16.37
C ILE A 56 32.50 -12.70 15.66
N THR A 57 32.29 -13.17 14.43
CA THR A 57 31.08 -12.88 13.63
C THR A 57 29.79 -13.25 14.36
N GLY A 58 29.81 -14.32 15.17
CA GLY A 58 28.67 -14.75 15.98
C GLY A 58 28.31 -13.80 17.14
N SER A 59 29.20 -12.87 17.48
CA SER A 59 29.00 -11.86 18.53
C SER A 59 28.46 -10.53 18.00
N VAL A 60 28.31 -10.38 16.68
CA VAL A 60 27.78 -9.16 16.08
C VAL A 60 26.31 -9.00 16.49
N SER A 61 26.00 -7.85 17.05
CA SER A 61 24.64 -7.41 17.33
C SER A 61 24.12 -6.52 16.21
N VAL A 62 22.89 -6.72 15.78
CA VAL A 62 22.24 -5.92 14.73
C VAL A 62 21.01 -5.23 15.31
N SER A 63 20.96 -3.91 15.19
CA SER A 63 19.82 -3.10 15.59
C SER A 63 19.14 -2.46 14.38
N GLY A 64 17.87 -2.09 14.53
CA GLY A 64 17.01 -1.60 13.46
C GLY A 64 16.11 -2.69 12.87
N THR A 65 15.17 -2.30 12.02
CA THR A 65 14.24 -3.22 11.34
C THR A 65 13.98 -2.74 9.91
N VAL A 66 13.68 -3.68 9.03
CA VAL A 66 13.32 -3.40 7.62
C VAL A 66 11.89 -3.84 7.39
N ASN A 67 11.02 -2.90 7.00
CA ASN A 67 9.66 -3.23 6.55
C ASN A 67 9.66 -3.35 5.03
N THR A 68 9.61 -4.58 4.51
CA THR A 68 9.61 -4.85 3.06
C THR A 68 8.27 -4.55 2.38
N GLY A 69 7.19 -4.26 3.13
CA GLY A 69 5.89 -3.84 2.62
C GLY A 69 5.76 -2.33 2.38
N LYS A 70 6.70 -1.51 2.90
CA LYS A 70 6.68 -0.05 2.82
C LYS A 70 7.89 0.47 2.04
N PRO A 71 7.71 1.26 0.96
CA PRO A 71 8.82 1.99 0.34
C PRO A 71 9.48 2.95 1.34
N GLY A 72 10.80 2.97 1.36
CA GLY A 72 11.54 3.76 2.33
C GLY A 72 13.02 3.42 2.37
N LYS A 73 13.75 4.13 3.23
CA LYS A 73 15.13 3.82 3.59
C LYS A 73 15.13 3.34 5.04
N TYR A 74 15.73 2.19 5.28
CA TYR A 74 15.84 1.56 6.59
C TYR A 74 17.31 1.50 6.97
N SER A 75 17.66 2.00 8.16
CA SER A 75 19.02 1.94 8.68
C SER A 75 19.16 0.78 9.66
N LEU A 76 20.24 0.03 9.52
CA LEU A 76 20.66 -1.02 10.43
C LEU A 76 22.05 -0.67 10.97
N VAL A 77 22.25 -0.87 12.27
CA VAL A 77 23.56 -0.67 12.92
C VAL A 77 24.06 -2.02 13.40
N TYR A 78 25.28 -2.36 12.98
CA TYR A 78 25.99 -3.58 13.34
C TYR A 78 27.06 -3.19 14.35
N SER A 79 27.01 -3.74 15.55
CA SER A 79 27.96 -3.44 16.61
C SER A 79 28.58 -4.74 17.12
N VAL A 80 29.90 -4.76 17.26
CA VAL A 80 30.65 -5.89 17.81
C VAL A 80 31.73 -5.40 18.76
N SER A 81 31.87 -6.10 19.89
CA SER A 81 32.91 -5.83 20.90
C SER A 81 33.77 -7.08 21.08
N ASP A 82 35.08 -6.89 21.23
CA ASP A 82 36.01 -7.97 21.60
C ASP A 82 35.95 -8.27 23.12
N LYS A 83 36.76 -9.21 23.60
CA LYS A 83 36.83 -9.53 25.04
C LYS A 83 37.54 -8.45 25.88
N ALA A 84 38.37 -7.61 25.26
CA ALA A 84 39.05 -6.50 25.92
C ALA A 84 38.16 -5.26 26.08
N GLY A 85 37.00 -5.24 25.42
CA GLY A 85 36.03 -4.15 25.43
C GLY A 85 36.24 -3.11 24.32
N ASN A 86 37.08 -3.38 23.32
CA ASN A 86 37.16 -2.53 22.14
C ASN A 86 35.98 -2.83 21.21
N GLU A 87 35.42 -1.80 20.59
CA GLU A 87 34.16 -1.89 19.84
C GLU A 87 34.34 -1.39 18.41
N THR A 88 33.52 -1.90 17.50
CA THR A 88 33.36 -1.37 16.14
C THR A 88 31.91 -1.40 15.71
N GLU A 89 31.50 -0.33 15.03
CA GLU A 89 30.16 -0.19 14.48
C GLU A 89 30.22 0.07 12.97
N GLU A 90 29.26 -0.51 12.24
CA GLU A 90 29.04 -0.24 10.83
C GLU A 90 27.54 -0.06 10.53
N GLU A 91 27.23 0.82 9.58
CA GLU A 91 25.86 1.10 9.16
C GLU A 91 25.54 0.48 7.80
N LYS A 92 24.33 -0.07 7.68
CA LYS A 92 23.77 -0.55 6.41
C LYS A 92 22.44 0.13 6.13
N THR A 93 22.26 0.60 4.90
CA THR A 93 20.98 1.13 4.43
C THR A 93 20.28 0.12 3.52
N VAL A 94 19.04 -0.24 3.83
CA VAL A 94 18.17 -1.00 2.92
C VAL A 94 17.13 -0.06 2.31
N ILE A 95 17.13 0.04 0.99
CA ILE A 95 16.21 0.90 0.24
C ILE A 95 15.10 0.01 -0.35
N VAL A 96 13.88 0.17 0.15
CA VAL A 96 12.69 -0.48 -0.41
C VAL A 96 12.03 0.47 -1.41
N LYS A 97 11.80 0.01 -2.63
CA LYS A 97 11.17 0.80 -3.71
C LYS A 97 9.95 0.09 -4.28
N LEU A 98 9.10 0.83 -4.98
CA LEU A 98 8.16 0.18 -5.89
C LEU A 98 8.89 -0.42 -7.08
N SER A 99 8.34 -1.52 -7.60
CA SER A 99 8.80 -2.10 -8.85
C SER A 99 8.60 -1.08 -9.97
N PRO A 100 9.53 -0.97 -10.94
CA PRO A 100 9.30 -0.14 -12.14
C PRO A 100 8.07 -0.58 -12.95
N ASN A 101 7.60 -1.81 -12.74
CA ASN A 101 6.42 -2.38 -13.38
C ASN A 101 5.12 -2.17 -12.59
N THR A 102 5.16 -1.44 -11.47
CA THR A 102 3.96 -1.11 -10.70
C THR A 102 3.11 -0.09 -11.48
N VAL A 103 1.91 -0.50 -11.86
CA VAL A 103 0.91 0.34 -12.55
C VAL A 103 0.11 1.15 -11.55
N ALA A 104 -0.35 0.52 -10.47
CA ALA A 104 -1.11 1.17 -9.41
C ALA A 104 -0.82 0.52 -8.06
N TRP A 105 -0.83 1.32 -6.98
CA TRP A 105 -0.71 0.81 -5.61
C TRP A 105 -1.61 1.58 -4.66
N TYR A 106 -2.56 0.88 -4.03
CA TYR A 106 -3.50 1.43 -3.06
C TYR A 106 -3.26 0.76 -1.70
N PRO A 107 -2.48 1.39 -0.82
CA PRO A 107 -2.26 0.86 0.53
C PRO A 107 -3.42 1.16 1.48
N PHE A 108 -4.45 1.87 1.01
CA PHE A 108 -5.66 2.22 1.75
C PHE A 108 -5.44 2.89 3.13
N LEU A 109 -4.29 3.55 3.31
CA LEU A 109 -3.96 4.34 4.50
C LEU A 109 -4.72 5.66 4.52
N LYS A 110 -5.87 5.65 5.19
CA LYS A 110 -6.79 6.79 5.34
C LYS A 110 -7.41 7.30 4.03
N ASN A 111 -6.98 6.80 2.87
CA ASN A 111 -7.38 7.29 1.57
C ASN A 111 -7.28 6.21 0.48
N CYS A 112 -7.99 6.39 -0.63
CA CYS A 112 -8.05 5.43 -1.73
C CYS A 112 -7.14 5.81 -2.91
N PHE A 113 -5.93 6.26 -2.61
CA PHE A 113 -5.02 6.81 -3.62
C PHE A 113 -4.03 5.82 -4.19
N ASP A 114 -3.60 6.16 -5.40
CA ASP A 114 -2.53 5.49 -6.09
C ASP A 114 -1.17 6.08 -5.69
N PHE A 115 -0.40 5.30 -4.95
CA PHE A 115 0.94 5.60 -4.48
C PHE A 115 2.03 5.17 -5.48
N SER A 116 1.66 4.61 -6.64
CA SER A 116 2.62 4.25 -7.69
C SER A 116 3.27 5.45 -8.39
N GLY A 117 2.67 6.64 -8.24
CA GLY A 117 3.04 7.83 -9.00
C GLY A 117 2.34 7.95 -10.36
N ASN A 118 1.54 6.95 -10.76
CA ASN A 118 0.76 7.00 -12.01
C ASN A 118 -0.53 7.82 -11.93
N LYS A 119 -0.91 8.24 -10.71
CA LYS A 119 -2.05 9.12 -10.41
C LYS A 119 -3.40 8.49 -10.75
N LEU A 120 -3.49 7.17 -10.67
CA LEU A 120 -4.73 6.41 -10.88
C LEU A 120 -5.59 6.43 -9.62
N ASN A 121 -5.91 7.62 -9.10
CA ASN A 121 -6.52 7.75 -7.79
C ASN A 121 -7.99 7.32 -7.78
N GLY A 122 -8.39 6.66 -6.70
CA GLY A 122 -9.76 6.29 -6.44
C GLY A 122 -10.57 7.44 -5.84
N SER A 123 -11.87 7.27 -5.86
CA SER A 123 -12.84 8.06 -5.10
C SER A 123 -13.91 7.14 -4.54
N THR A 124 -14.35 7.38 -3.32
CA THR A 124 -15.42 6.62 -2.68
C THR A 124 -16.77 6.93 -3.31
N ARG A 125 -17.68 5.96 -3.28
CA ARG A 125 -19.09 6.07 -3.68
C ARG A 125 -19.93 5.41 -2.60
N GLY A 126 -20.88 6.15 -2.04
CA GLY A 126 -21.50 5.79 -0.76
C GLY A 126 -20.54 5.97 0.42
N THR A 127 -20.95 5.51 1.61
CA THR A 127 -20.16 5.64 2.84
C THR A 127 -19.13 4.52 2.94
N CYS A 128 -17.93 4.75 2.40
CA CYS A 128 -16.78 3.87 2.64
C CYS A 128 -16.09 4.29 3.93
N GLU A 129 -16.19 3.47 4.97
CA GLU A 129 -15.55 3.74 6.27
C GLU A 129 -14.13 3.18 6.28
N LEU A 130 -13.24 3.88 6.98
CA LEU A 130 -11.91 3.38 7.28
C LEU A 130 -11.98 2.34 8.40
N ALA A 131 -11.20 1.28 8.29
CA ALA A 131 -11.20 0.14 9.19
C ALA A 131 -9.77 -0.28 9.57
N PRO A 132 -9.60 -1.10 10.62
CA PRO A 132 -8.34 -1.78 10.86
C PRO A 132 -7.95 -2.71 9.72
N ASP A 133 -6.65 -2.79 9.42
CA ASP A 133 -6.10 -3.72 8.43
C ASP A 133 -5.89 -5.15 9.00
N ARG A 134 -5.10 -5.98 8.31
CA ARG A 134 -4.73 -7.34 8.72
C ARG A 134 -3.78 -7.40 9.92
N SER A 135 -3.19 -6.29 10.31
CA SER A 135 -2.29 -6.14 11.45
C SER A 135 -2.89 -5.27 12.55
N ASP A 136 -4.22 -5.08 12.52
CA ASP A 136 -5.00 -4.24 13.43
C ASP A 136 -4.58 -2.76 13.44
N ASN A 137 -3.87 -2.29 12.42
CA ASN A 137 -3.54 -0.87 12.28
C ASN A 137 -4.80 -0.09 11.97
N VAL A 138 -5.12 0.87 12.84
CA VAL A 138 -6.33 1.70 12.68
C VAL A 138 -6.32 2.46 11.35
N GLN A 139 -7.49 2.58 10.74
CA GLN A 139 -7.72 3.36 9.51
C GLN A 139 -6.80 3.00 8.33
N SER A 140 -6.41 1.73 8.25
CA SER A 140 -5.44 1.23 7.26
C SER A 140 -6.07 0.27 6.24
N ALA A 141 -7.39 0.12 6.25
CA ALA A 141 -8.18 -0.59 5.24
C ALA A 141 -9.51 0.14 4.97
N TYR A 142 -10.22 -0.23 3.91
CA TYR A 142 -11.60 0.23 3.68
C TYR A 142 -12.63 -0.85 3.95
N ALA A 143 -13.73 -0.45 4.59
CA ALA A 143 -14.92 -1.26 4.81
C ALA A 143 -15.96 -1.05 3.70
N PHE A 144 -16.56 -2.16 3.27
CA PHE A 144 -17.61 -2.25 2.28
C PHE A 144 -18.80 -2.99 2.90
N LYS A 145 -20.00 -2.42 2.76
CA LYS A 145 -21.25 -2.90 3.36
C LYS A 145 -22.25 -3.42 2.32
N GLY A 146 -21.80 -3.63 1.08
CA GLY A 146 -22.65 -4.07 -0.03
C GLY A 146 -23.49 -2.95 -0.68
N ASN A 147 -23.23 -1.68 -0.35
CA ASN A 147 -23.87 -0.50 -0.95
C ASN A 147 -22.87 0.64 -1.26
N ASN A 148 -21.57 0.40 -1.08
CA ASN A 148 -20.50 1.37 -1.26
C ASN A 148 -19.32 0.73 -1.99
N TYR A 149 -18.52 1.54 -2.66
CA TYR A 149 -17.37 1.08 -3.44
C TYR A 149 -16.34 2.21 -3.64
N ILE A 150 -15.16 1.85 -4.11
CA ILE A 150 -14.15 2.81 -4.59
C ILE A 150 -14.09 2.70 -6.10
N GLU A 151 -14.10 3.84 -6.77
CA GLU A 151 -14.02 3.96 -8.21
C GLU A 151 -12.75 4.71 -8.60
N VAL A 152 -11.92 4.08 -9.43
CA VAL A 152 -10.78 4.68 -10.10
C VAL A 152 -11.22 4.96 -11.54
N PRO A 153 -11.21 6.23 -12.01
CA PRO A 153 -11.59 6.57 -13.37
C PRO A 153 -10.82 5.73 -14.39
N TYR A 154 -11.47 5.43 -15.51
CA TYR A 154 -10.83 4.71 -16.61
C TYR A 154 -9.51 5.36 -17.02
N SER A 155 -8.52 4.52 -17.27
CA SER A 155 -7.23 4.90 -17.82
C SER A 155 -6.68 3.75 -18.63
N ALA A 156 -6.20 4.05 -19.84
CA ALA A 156 -5.54 3.05 -20.70
C ALA A 156 -4.28 2.42 -20.06
N LYS A 157 -3.74 3.02 -18.99
CA LYS A 157 -2.67 2.41 -18.18
C LYS A 157 -3.11 1.10 -17.51
N LEU A 158 -4.41 0.91 -17.32
CA LEU A 158 -5.02 -0.27 -16.72
C LEU A 158 -5.55 -1.26 -17.78
N ASP A 159 -5.28 -1.03 -19.06
CA ASP A 159 -5.64 -1.96 -20.15
C ASP A 159 -4.66 -3.13 -20.23
N LEU A 160 -4.65 -3.94 -19.19
CA LEU A 160 -3.70 -5.03 -18.99
C LEU A 160 -4.03 -6.24 -19.89
N THR A 161 -3.41 -6.30 -21.07
CA THR A 161 -3.71 -7.32 -22.09
C THR A 161 -2.53 -8.22 -22.47
N ASP A 162 -1.29 -7.77 -22.23
CA ASP A 162 -0.09 -8.55 -22.58
C ASP A 162 0.33 -9.51 -21.48
N SER A 163 0.65 -8.96 -20.31
CA SER A 163 0.94 -9.70 -19.09
C SER A 163 0.73 -8.80 -17.89
N PHE A 164 0.30 -9.37 -16.77
CA PHE A 164 0.09 -8.59 -15.55
C PHE A 164 0.09 -9.45 -14.30
N SER A 165 0.17 -8.79 -13.15
CA SER A 165 -0.09 -9.40 -11.86
C SER A 165 -0.93 -8.46 -11.00
N ILE A 166 -1.81 -9.01 -10.18
CA ILE A 166 -2.61 -8.27 -9.20
C ILE A 166 -2.42 -8.94 -7.84
N SER A 167 -2.24 -8.14 -6.82
CA SER A 167 -2.13 -8.53 -5.41
C SER A 167 -3.12 -7.69 -4.60
N ILE A 168 -3.88 -8.30 -3.69
CA ILE A 168 -4.82 -7.58 -2.84
C ILE A 168 -5.13 -8.36 -1.57
N TRP A 169 -5.31 -7.68 -0.45
CA TRP A 169 -5.83 -8.27 0.77
C TRP A 169 -7.33 -8.02 0.87
N ALA A 170 -8.09 -9.04 1.26
CA ALA A 170 -9.51 -8.86 1.53
C ALA A 170 -10.04 -9.85 2.57
N LYS A 171 -11.13 -9.46 3.24
CA LYS A 171 -11.91 -10.26 4.19
C LYS A 171 -13.38 -9.96 4.02
N SER A 172 -14.27 -10.93 4.08
CA SER A 172 -15.72 -10.73 4.01
C SER A 172 -16.36 -10.63 5.39
N ASN A 173 -17.40 -9.81 5.51
CA ASN A 173 -18.25 -9.75 6.71
C ASN A 173 -19.39 -10.77 6.68
N ILE A 174 -19.60 -11.44 5.56
CA ILE A 174 -20.68 -12.38 5.37
C ILE A 174 -20.13 -13.72 4.87
N SER A 175 -20.84 -14.80 5.17
CA SER A 175 -20.45 -16.13 4.70
C SER A 175 -20.66 -16.25 3.18
N GLY A 176 -20.00 -17.24 2.59
CA GLY A 176 -20.27 -17.64 1.21
C GLY A 176 -21.74 -18.01 0.98
N ASP A 177 -22.41 -18.57 1.98
CA ASP A 177 -23.84 -18.89 1.93
C ASP A 177 -24.73 -17.64 1.90
N ALA A 178 -24.34 -16.57 2.59
CA ALA A 178 -25.08 -15.31 2.52
C ALA A 178 -25.08 -14.73 1.09
N TYR A 179 -23.95 -14.82 0.38
CA TYR A 179 -23.89 -14.45 -1.05
C TYR A 179 -24.76 -15.38 -1.94
N LYS A 180 -24.91 -16.67 -1.59
CA LYS A 180 -25.79 -17.60 -2.34
C LYS A 180 -27.27 -17.27 -2.17
N ASN A 181 -27.66 -16.76 -1.00
CA ASN A 181 -29.05 -16.42 -0.68
C ASN A 181 -29.56 -15.16 -1.40
N VAL A 182 -28.67 -14.41 -2.06
CA VAL A 182 -29.03 -13.36 -3.01
C VAL A 182 -28.70 -13.88 -4.42
N ALA A 183 -29.69 -14.52 -5.05
CA ALA A 183 -29.53 -15.19 -6.34
C ALA A 183 -28.91 -14.25 -7.40
N GLY A 184 -27.80 -14.66 -8.01
CA GLY A 184 -27.07 -13.88 -9.02
C GLY A 184 -26.11 -12.80 -8.47
N SER A 185 -26.00 -12.64 -7.15
CA SER A 185 -25.06 -11.67 -6.57
C SER A 185 -23.65 -12.25 -6.46
N SER A 186 -22.68 -11.56 -7.04
CA SER A 186 -21.27 -11.82 -6.77
C SER A 186 -20.70 -10.70 -5.94
N GLY A 187 -19.78 -11.04 -5.04
CA GLY A 187 -19.03 -10.06 -4.27
C GLY A 187 -17.73 -9.73 -4.96
N PHE A 188 -17.66 -8.62 -5.68
CA PHE A 188 -16.43 -8.20 -6.37
C PHE A 188 -15.48 -7.46 -5.44
N ILE A 189 -14.33 -8.06 -5.18
CA ILE A 189 -13.24 -7.42 -4.44
C ILE A 189 -12.59 -6.36 -5.35
N LEU A 190 -12.24 -6.76 -6.57
CA LEU A 190 -11.67 -5.88 -7.59
C LEU A 190 -12.23 -6.27 -8.96
N ASN A 191 -12.57 -5.29 -9.79
CA ASN A 191 -12.92 -5.53 -11.19
C ASN A 191 -12.55 -4.33 -12.07
N MET A 192 -11.96 -4.64 -13.22
CA MET A 192 -11.83 -3.74 -14.34
C MET A 192 -12.47 -4.37 -15.58
N GLY A 193 -13.27 -3.56 -16.26
CA GLY A 193 -14.02 -3.93 -17.45
C GLY A 193 -15.16 -4.92 -17.25
N PHE A 194 -15.90 -5.19 -18.32
CA PHE A 194 -17.12 -5.98 -18.27
C PHE A 194 -17.41 -6.81 -19.52
N GLY A 195 -17.99 -8.00 -19.29
CA GLY A 195 -18.57 -8.84 -20.34
C GLY A 195 -17.67 -10.01 -20.74
N ALA A 196 -18.15 -10.82 -21.67
CA ALA A 196 -17.37 -11.92 -22.21
C ALA A 196 -16.13 -11.34 -22.90
N GLU A 197 -14.96 -11.75 -22.43
CA GLU A 197 -13.64 -11.44 -23.00
C GLU A 197 -13.06 -10.04 -22.77
N ARG A 198 -13.58 -9.28 -21.79
CA ARG A 198 -13.27 -7.85 -21.64
C ARG A 198 -12.87 -7.38 -20.23
N ASP A 199 -12.54 -8.32 -19.35
CA ASP A 199 -12.33 -8.01 -17.93
C ASP A 199 -11.19 -8.78 -17.26
N TYR A 200 -10.70 -8.21 -16.16
CA TYR A 200 -10.04 -8.94 -15.08
C TYR A 200 -10.77 -8.66 -13.76
N ALA A 201 -10.85 -9.68 -12.91
CA ALA A 201 -11.56 -9.55 -11.63
C ALA A 201 -11.06 -10.54 -10.57
N ILE A 202 -11.11 -10.12 -9.31
CA ILE A 202 -11.06 -11.00 -8.14
C ILE A 202 -12.40 -10.86 -7.42
N TYR A 203 -13.14 -11.95 -7.28
CA TYR A 203 -14.51 -11.89 -6.73
C TYR A 203 -14.97 -13.22 -6.16
N TYR A 204 -15.93 -13.19 -5.22
CA TYR A 204 -16.64 -14.38 -4.79
C TYR A 204 -17.80 -14.72 -5.74
N HIS A 205 -17.83 -15.95 -6.25
CA HIS A 205 -18.90 -16.45 -7.12
C HIS A 205 -19.78 -17.47 -6.37
N PRO A 206 -21.08 -17.22 -6.16
CA PRO A 206 -21.94 -18.10 -5.35
C PRO A 206 -22.10 -19.49 -5.96
N SER A 207 -22.30 -19.61 -7.28
CA SER A 207 -22.48 -20.91 -7.94
C SER A 207 -21.21 -21.75 -8.03
N LEU A 208 -20.02 -21.13 -7.96
CA LEU A 208 -18.74 -21.83 -7.93
C LEU A 208 -18.26 -22.03 -6.48
N ASN A 209 -18.99 -21.48 -5.51
CA ASN A 209 -18.72 -21.56 -4.07
C ASN A 209 -17.28 -21.18 -3.72
N GLY A 210 -16.76 -20.10 -4.27
CA GLY A 210 -15.34 -19.78 -4.11
C GLY A 210 -14.91 -18.42 -4.62
N ILE A 211 -13.68 -18.06 -4.28
CA ILE A 211 -12.97 -16.91 -4.82
C ILE A 211 -12.50 -17.24 -6.24
N CYS A 212 -12.88 -16.41 -7.17
CA CYS A 212 -12.57 -16.51 -8.59
C CYS A 212 -11.54 -15.46 -8.96
N PHE A 213 -10.49 -15.91 -9.64
CA PHE A 213 -9.52 -15.11 -10.35
C PHE A 213 -9.88 -15.18 -11.83
N ARG A 214 -10.43 -14.09 -12.35
CA ARG A 214 -10.93 -14.00 -13.71
C ARG A 214 -10.03 -13.18 -14.61
N TYR A 215 -9.83 -13.69 -15.81
CA TYR A 215 -9.38 -12.92 -16.96
C TYR A 215 -10.04 -13.46 -18.22
N ASN A 216 -10.51 -12.57 -19.10
CA ASN A 216 -11.01 -12.95 -20.42
C ASN A 216 -12.10 -14.04 -20.34
N ALA A 217 -13.11 -13.82 -19.47
CA ALA A 217 -14.20 -14.77 -19.15
C ALA A 217 -13.77 -16.15 -18.61
N THR A 218 -12.50 -16.36 -18.31
CA THR A 218 -11.95 -17.61 -17.77
C THR A 218 -11.64 -17.44 -16.29
N ASN A 219 -12.00 -18.42 -15.46
CA ASN A 219 -11.76 -18.41 -14.02
C ASN A 219 -10.74 -19.47 -13.61
N VAL A 220 -9.87 -19.10 -12.67
CA VAL A 220 -9.28 -20.01 -11.69
C VAL A 220 -10.05 -19.84 -10.38
N VAL A 221 -10.40 -20.91 -9.68
CA VAL A 221 -11.29 -20.85 -8.50
C VAL A 221 -10.67 -21.56 -7.30
N ASP A 222 -10.71 -20.91 -6.14
CA ASP A 222 -10.53 -21.55 -4.83
C ASP A 222 -11.88 -21.66 -4.11
N SER A 223 -12.37 -22.89 -3.92
CA SER A 223 -13.66 -23.18 -3.30
C SER A 223 -13.58 -23.57 -1.82
N ILE A 224 -12.40 -23.56 -1.21
CA ILE A 224 -12.19 -23.99 0.17
C ILE A 224 -11.75 -22.87 1.11
N VAL A 225 -11.35 -21.71 0.56
CA VAL A 225 -10.94 -20.55 1.34
C VAL A 225 -12.07 -20.04 2.27
N ASN A 226 -11.72 -19.79 3.54
CA ASN A 226 -12.64 -19.14 4.49
C ASN A 226 -12.63 -17.62 4.26
N ILE A 227 -13.50 -17.15 3.39
CA ILE A 227 -13.53 -15.72 3.03
C ILE A 227 -13.77 -14.75 4.19
N GLN A 228 -14.17 -15.22 5.38
CA GLN A 228 -14.37 -14.37 6.57
C GLN A 228 -13.07 -14.10 7.36
N GLU A 229 -11.94 -14.62 6.90
CA GLU A 229 -10.61 -14.28 7.39
C GLU A 229 -9.86 -13.38 6.40
N TRP A 230 -8.84 -12.67 6.88
CA TRP A 230 -7.95 -11.91 6.01
C TRP A 230 -7.12 -12.88 5.18
N HIS A 231 -7.28 -12.79 3.86
CA HIS A 231 -6.49 -13.55 2.91
C HIS A 231 -5.80 -12.63 1.92
N HIS A 232 -4.63 -13.04 1.49
CA HIS A 232 -3.94 -12.46 0.34
C HIS A 232 -4.41 -13.15 -0.93
N TYR A 233 -5.07 -12.40 -1.80
CA TYR A 233 -5.51 -12.86 -3.11
C TYR A 233 -4.58 -12.28 -4.17
N ALA A 234 -4.01 -13.15 -5.00
CA ALA A 234 -3.22 -12.69 -6.13
C ALA A 234 -3.52 -13.47 -7.41
N MET A 235 -3.30 -12.83 -8.54
CA MET A 235 -3.33 -13.47 -9.85
C MET A 235 -2.19 -13.00 -10.73
N THR A 236 -1.80 -13.86 -11.67
CA THR A 236 -0.83 -13.51 -12.70
C THR A 236 -1.34 -13.98 -14.06
N PHE A 237 -1.11 -13.18 -15.10
CA PHE A 237 -1.38 -13.55 -16.47
C PHE A 237 -0.12 -13.35 -17.33
N SER A 238 0.29 -14.41 -18.03
CA SER A 238 1.53 -14.44 -18.83
C SER A 238 1.35 -14.12 -20.32
N GLY A 239 0.14 -13.75 -20.75
CA GLY A 239 -0.24 -13.67 -22.16
C GLY A 239 -0.86 -14.96 -22.69
N THR A 240 -0.68 -16.08 -21.98
CA THR A 240 -1.22 -17.40 -22.38
C THR A 240 -1.74 -18.27 -21.23
N GLU A 241 -1.44 -17.91 -19.98
CA GLU A 241 -1.82 -18.67 -18.80
C GLU A 241 -2.20 -17.70 -17.67
N LEU A 242 -3.36 -17.94 -17.06
CA LEU A 242 -3.83 -17.26 -15.86
C LEU A 242 -3.58 -18.18 -14.66
N CYS A 243 -2.99 -17.64 -13.60
CA CYS A 243 -2.78 -18.32 -12.33
C CYS A 243 -3.50 -17.57 -11.20
N GLY A 244 -4.09 -18.31 -10.27
CA GLY A 244 -4.64 -17.78 -9.02
C GLY A 244 -3.80 -18.21 -7.83
N TYR A 245 -3.68 -17.35 -6.83
CA TYR A 245 -2.93 -17.57 -5.61
C TYR A 245 -3.73 -17.11 -4.39
N VAL A 246 -3.65 -17.90 -3.32
CA VAL A 246 -4.18 -17.55 -1.99
C VAL A 246 -3.06 -17.74 -0.97
N ASP A 247 -2.82 -16.72 -0.16
CA ASP A 247 -1.82 -16.73 0.92
C ASP A 247 -0.42 -17.17 0.44
N GLY A 248 0.03 -16.58 -0.67
CA GLY A 248 1.33 -16.88 -1.29
C GLY A 248 1.40 -18.18 -2.09
N LYS A 249 0.36 -19.04 -2.04
CA LYS A 249 0.38 -20.37 -2.67
C LYS A 249 -0.43 -20.40 -3.96
N LEU A 250 0.11 -21.05 -4.98
CA LEU A 250 -0.61 -21.30 -6.24
C LEU A 250 -1.77 -22.26 -5.99
N ILE A 251 -3.00 -21.82 -6.27
CA ILE A 251 -4.21 -22.66 -6.11
C ILE A 251 -4.65 -23.28 -7.45
N GLY A 252 -4.26 -22.69 -8.57
CA GLY A 252 -4.59 -23.24 -9.88
C GLY A 252 -4.11 -22.38 -11.04
N LYS A 253 -4.15 -22.96 -12.23
CA LYS A 253 -3.79 -22.30 -13.48
C LYS A 253 -4.63 -22.80 -14.65
N VAL A 254 -4.82 -21.95 -15.63
CA VAL A 254 -5.62 -22.24 -16.83
C VAL A 254 -5.05 -21.53 -18.04
N LYS A 255 -5.04 -22.22 -19.19
CA LYS A 255 -4.69 -21.64 -20.49
C LYS A 255 -5.79 -20.67 -20.89
N VAL A 256 -5.42 -19.43 -21.20
CA VAL A 256 -6.35 -18.41 -21.68
C VAL A 256 -5.60 -17.48 -22.64
N GLY A 257 -6.23 -17.14 -23.76
CA GLY A 257 -5.66 -16.19 -24.72
C GLY A 257 -5.78 -14.75 -24.23
N LYS A 258 -5.09 -13.84 -24.91
CA LYS A 258 -5.26 -12.40 -24.66
C LYS A 258 -6.69 -11.97 -24.97
N GLY A 259 -7.30 -11.27 -24.02
CA GLY A 259 -8.58 -10.59 -24.18
C GLY A 259 -8.38 -9.11 -24.51
N LYS A 260 -9.47 -8.35 -24.45
CA LYS A 260 -9.42 -6.89 -24.36
C LYS A 260 -9.75 -6.47 -22.93
N ILE A 261 -9.49 -5.22 -22.60
CA ILE A 261 -10.11 -4.55 -21.46
C ILE A 261 -10.97 -3.45 -22.07
N ASP A 262 -12.21 -3.32 -21.61
CA ASP A 262 -13.08 -2.24 -22.08
C ASP A 262 -12.82 -0.93 -21.31
N ASP A 263 -13.54 0.13 -21.66
CA ASP A 263 -13.32 1.48 -21.15
C ASP A 263 -14.05 1.80 -19.83
N HIS A 264 -14.46 0.79 -19.06
CA HIS A 264 -15.08 1.01 -17.75
C HIS A 264 -14.03 1.33 -16.67
N PRO A 265 -14.43 1.97 -15.55
CA PRO A 265 -13.52 2.26 -14.45
C PRO A 265 -13.06 1.00 -13.70
N LEU A 266 -11.90 1.09 -13.05
CA LEU A 266 -11.49 0.08 -12.07
C LEU A 266 -12.30 0.32 -10.80
N LYS A 267 -12.92 -0.73 -10.26
CA LYS A 267 -13.67 -0.66 -9.00
C LYS A 267 -13.12 -1.63 -7.98
N PHE A 268 -13.08 -1.15 -6.73
CA PHE A 268 -12.93 -1.99 -5.54
C PHE A 268 -14.26 -2.09 -4.82
N GLY A 269 -14.64 -3.30 -4.47
CA GLY A 269 -15.89 -3.58 -3.76
C GLY A 269 -17.14 -3.65 -4.63
N CYS A 270 -17.02 -3.58 -5.97
CA CYS A 270 -18.17 -3.59 -6.88
C CYS A 270 -17.78 -4.02 -8.31
N GLU A 271 -18.72 -4.63 -9.03
CA GLU A 271 -18.57 -4.87 -10.47
C GLU A 271 -18.47 -3.52 -11.22
N SER A 272 -17.62 -3.46 -12.23
CA SER A 272 -17.32 -2.24 -12.97
C SER A 272 -18.56 -1.62 -13.64
N LYS A 273 -19.43 -2.44 -14.26
CA LYS A 273 -20.64 -1.97 -14.98
C LYS A 273 -21.92 -1.91 -14.14
N SER A 274 -21.98 -2.60 -13.00
CA SER A 274 -23.21 -2.74 -12.20
C SER A 274 -23.03 -2.25 -10.78
N THR A 275 -24.07 -1.71 -10.15
CA THR A 275 -24.10 -1.42 -8.71
C THR A 275 -24.80 -2.51 -7.90
N GLN A 276 -25.09 -3.67 -8.48
CA GLN A 276 -25.83 -4.74 -7.80
C GLN A 276 -24.94 -5.86 -7.26
N ARG A 277 -23.73 -6.00 -7.79
CA ARG A 277 -22.78 -7.06 -7.44
C ARG A 277 -21.66 -6.45 -6.61
N MET A 278 -21.91 -6.30 -5.31
CA MET A 278 -21.05 -5.57 -4.39
C MET A 278 -20.42 -6.49 -3.34
N TRP A 279 -19.22 -6.12 -2.89
CA TRP A 279 -18.54 -6.76 -1.78
C TRP A 279 -19.11 -6.27 -0.44
N ASN A 280 -19.24 -7.19 0.50
CA ASN A 280 -19.48 -6.89 1.90
C ASN A 280 -18.32 -7.46 2.72
N GLY A 281 -17.44 -6.57 3.20
CA GLY A 281 -16.17 -6.94 3.77
C GLY A 281 -15.18 -5.78 3.86
N TYR A 282 -13.90 -6.11 3.85
CA TYR A 282 -12.78 -5.20 3.92
C TYR A 282 -11.83 -5.49 2.77
N ILE A 283 -11.15 -4.44 2.29
CA ILE A 283 -10.11 -4.52 1.26
C ILE A 283 -8.93 -3.67 1.72
N ASP A 284 -7.73 -4.20 1.50
CA ASP A 284 -6.47 -3.57 1.85
C ASP A 284 -5.35 -3.91 0.81
N ASP A 285 -4.28 -3.11 0.78
CA ASP A 285 -3.01 -3.36 0.10
C ASP A 285 -3.13 -3.91 -1.34
N ALA A 286 -3.82 -3.16 -2.20
CA ALA A 286 -3.97 -3.52 -3.60
C ALA A 286 -2.80 -3.03 -4.46
N ILE A 287 -2.13 -3.93 -5.17
CA ILE A 287 -1.05 -3.59 -6.12
C ILE A 287 -1.32 -4.23 -7.48
N ILE A 288 -1.15 -3.44 -8.54
CA ILE A 288 -1.31 -3.84 -9.93
C ILE A 288 0.03 -3.68 -10.65
N TYR A 289 0.47 -4.72 -11.36
CA TYR A 289 1.71 -4.76 -12.11
C TYR A 289 1.45 -5.07 -13.59
N ASN A 290 2.27 -4.54 -14.50
CA ASN A 290 2.22 -4.86 -15.94
C ASN A 290 3.20 -5.98 -16.36
N ASN A 291 3.64 -6.81 -15.39
CA ASN A 291 4.49 -7.97 -15.62
C ASN A 291 4.00 -9.17 -14.80
N VAL A 292 4.50 -10.36 -15.15
CA VAL A 292 4.29 -11.58 -14.36
C VAL A 292 5.23 -11.57 -13.16
N LEU A 293 4.66 -11.68 -11.96
CA LEU A 293 5.40 -11.95 -10.73
C LEU A 293 5.66 -13.45 -10.58
N THR A 294 6.81 -13.82 -10.02
CA THR A 294 7.11 -15.22 -9.67
C THR A 294 6.34 -15.65 -8.42
N SER A 295 6.19 -16.95 -8.20
CA SER A 295 5.56 -17.47 -6.98
C SER A 295 6.29 -17.01 -5.71
N ASP A 296 7.62 -16.86 -5.74
CA ASP A 296 8.38 -16.32 -4.61
C ASP A 296 8.10 -14.84 -4.33
N GLN A 297 7.87 -14.03 -5.38
CA GLN A 297 7.47 -12.64 -5.23
C GLN A 297 6.04 -12.53 -4.68
N ILE A 298 5.13 -13.42 -5.09
CA ILE A 298 3.77 -13.50 -4.54
C ILE A 298 3.80 -13.93 -3.06
N ASP A 299 4.58 -14.95 -2.69
CA ASP A 299 4.76 -15.36 -1.29
C ASP A 299 5.43 -14.26 -0.46
N GLY A 300 6.36 -13.50 -1.05
CA GLY A 300 6.96 -12.34 -0.41
C GLY A 300 5.94 -11.23 -0.11
N LEU A 301 5.05 -10.90 -1.06
CA LEU A 301 3.96 -9.94 -0.84
C LEU A 301 3.01 -10.40 0.27
N TYR A 302 2.66 -11.69 0.30
CA TYR A 302 1.87 -12.28 1.38
C TYR A 302 2.54 -12.15 2.75
N ARG A 303 3.85 -12.39 2.84
CA ARG A 303 4.59 -12.32 4.12
C ARG A 303 5.01 -10.91 4.51
N SER A 304 4.89 -9.95 3.59
CA SER A 304 5.32 -8.59 3.85
C SER A 304 4.50 -7.98 5.00
N PRO A 305 5.15 -7.28 5.95
CA PRO A 305 4.43 -6.57 6.99
C PRO A 305 3.45 -5.57 6.38
N ALA A 306 2.32 -5.33 7.06
CA ALA A 306 1.40 -4.28 6.64
C ALA A 306 2.11 -2.92 6.57
N PHE A 307 1.71 -2.11 5.60
CA PHE A 307 2.18 -0.74 5.55
C PHE A 307 1.51 0.03 6.68
N THR A 308 2.23 0.27 7.76
CA THR A 308 1.69 1.03 8.89
C THR A 308 1.76 2.55 8.59
N PRO A 309 0.73 3.32 8.99
CA PRO A 309 0.90 4.75 9.19
C PRO A 309 2.06 4.95 10.18
N ASP A 310 2.94 5.93 9.96
CA ASP A 310 3.98 6.22 10.96
C ASP A 310 3.32 6.66 12.27
N THR A 311 3.20 5.74 13.22
CA THR A 311 2.71 5.99 14.58
C THR A 311 3.85 6.15 15.59
N THR A 312 5.09 5.87 15.18
CA THR A 312 6.30 5.90 16.02
C THR A 312 7.27 7.02 15.67
N ALA A 313 6.80 8.12 15.08
CA ALA A 313 7.49 9.39 15.32
C ALA A 313 7.30 9.73 16.81
N SER A 314 8.16 9.20 17.68
CA SER A 314 8.48 9.89 18.92
C SER A 314 8.84 11.30 18.49
N VAL A 315 7.99 12.26 18.86
CA VAL A 315 8.15 13.66 18.51
C VAL A 315 9.45 14.13 19.14
N ASP A 316 10.55 14.04 18.41
CA ASP A 316 11.67 14.94 18.57
C ASP A 316 11.15 16.29 18.06
N THR A 317 10.83 17.17 19.00
CA THR A 317 10.29 18.51 18.78
C THR A 317 11.27 19.45 18.06
N SER A 318 12.38 18.96 17.49
CA SER A 318 13.37 19.77 16.78
C SER A 318 13.33 19.66 15.24
N THR A 319 12.43 18.88 14.63
CA THR A 319 12.16 18.99 13.18
C THR A 319 10.68 19.17 12.90
N THR A 320 10.32 20.33 12.34
CA THR A 320 8.96 20.65 11.91
C THR A 320 8.57 19.79 10.71
N THR A 321 7.98 18.61 10.92
CA THR A 321 7.14 17.97 9.90
C THR A 321 5.88 18.81 9.75
N LYS A 322 6.00 19.86 8.94
CA LYS A 322 4.92 20.79 8.66
C LYS A 322 3.84 20.03 7.90
N ASP A 323 2.66 19.85 8.52
CA ASP A 323 1.44 19.44 7.81
C ASP A 323 1.34 20.19 6.47
N PRO A 324 0.86 19.54 5.41
CA PRO A 324 0.74 20.19 4.12
C PRO A 324 -0.08 21.49 4.26
N LYS A 325 0.25 22.52 3.48
CA LYS A 325 -0.35 23.85 3.67
C LYS A 325 -1.82 23.85 3.26
N VAL A 326 -2.67 24.52 4.02
CA VAL A 326 -4.09 24.72 3.68
C VAL A 326 -4.22 25.43 2.31
N PRO A 327 -5.02 24.90 1.37
CA PRO A 327 -5.28 25.58 0.10
C PRO A 327 -6.06 26.88 0.29
N SER A 328 -5.80 27.87 -0.57
CA SER A 328 -6.46 29.18 -0.56
C SER A 328 -7.12 29.49 -1.90
N GLY A 329 -7.96 30.52 -1.95
CA GLY A 329 -8.58 30.98 -3.20
C GLY A 329 -9.67 30.05 -3.74
N LEU A 330 -10.34 29.29 -2.87
CA LEU A 330 -11.49 28.46 -3.28
C LEU A 330 -12.57 29.33 -3.92
N SER A 331 -12.95 29.01 -5.15
CA SER A 331 -13.95 29.72 -5.95
C SER A 331 -14.80 28.75 -6.76
N ALA A 332 -15.99 29.19 -7.20
CA ALA A 332 -16.91 28.41 -8.01
C ALA A 332 -17.39 29.21 -9.23
N THR A 333 -17.59 28.54 -10.35
CA THR A 333 -18.26 29.08 -11.53
C THR A 333 -19.34 28.10 -12.00
N ILE A 334 -20.57 28.57 -12.18
CA ILE A 334 -21.67 27.76 -12.71
C ILE A 334 -21.85 28.09 -14.19
N THR A 335 -22.00 27.05 -15.01
CA THR A 335 -22.25 27.16 -16.45
C THR A 335 -23.41 26.25 -16.85
N GLY A 336 -24.01 26.50 -18.01
CA GLY A 336 -25.09 25.68 -18.56
C GLY A 336 -26.48 26.29 -18.36
N THR A 337 -27.50 25.48 -18.59
CA THR A 337 -28.92 25.87 -18.50
C THR A 337 -29.66 24.92 -17.57
N SER A 338 -30.87 25.28 -17.15
CA SER A 338 -31.70 24.44 -16.27
C SER A 338 -31.82 23.01 -16.83
N GLY A 339 -31.61 22.01 -15.96
CA GLY A 339 -31.53 20.59 -16.33
C GLY A 339 -30.20 20.13 -16.95
N ASN A 340 -29.24 21.02 -17.23
CA ASN A 340 -27.89 20.71 -17.70
C ASN A 340 -26.87 21.73 -17.20
N LEU A 341 -26.76 21.83 -15.86
CA LEU A 341 -25.84 22.73 -15.18
C LEU A 341 -24.52 22.03 -14.84
N SER A 342 -23.44 22.79 -14.80
CA SER A 342 -22.13 22.35 -14.32
C SER A 342 -21.54 23.37 -13.36
N LEU A 343 -21.04 22.92 -12.21
CA LEU A 343 -20.35 23.75 -11.23
C LEU A 343 -18.85 23.42 -11.24
N HIS A 344 -18.02 24.39 -11.60
CA HIS A 344 -16.57 24.28 -11.62
C HIS A 344 -15.99 24.95 -10.36
N LEU A 345 -15.45 24.16 -9.43
CA LEU A 345 -14.65 24.64 -8.30
C LEU A 345 -13.18 24.74 -8.68
N SER A 346 -12.49 25.78 -8.23
CA SER A 346 -11.04 25.91 -8.35
C SER A 346 -10.39 26.55 -7.12
N TRP A 347 -9.09 26.32 -6.90
CA TRP A 347 -8.30 26.89 -5.81
C TRP A 347 -6.83 27.04 -6.20
N ASN A 348 -6.04 27.70 -5.34
CA ASN A 348 -4.59 27.85 -5.56
C ASN A 348 -3.84 26.55 -5.24
N THR A 349 -2.90 26.19 -6.12
CA THR A 349 -2.01 25.05 -5.89
C THR A 349 -1.11 25.28 -4.67
N VAL A 350 -1.04 24.28 -3.81
CA VAL A 350 -0.12 24.14 -2.68
C VAL A 350 1.15 23.41 -3.14
N PRO A 351 2.34 24.04 -3.07
CA PRO A 351 3.61 23.37 -3.37
C PRO A 351 3.82 22.15 -2.47
N GLY A 352 4.21 21.02 -3.07
CA GLY A 352 4.42 19.76 -2.35
C GLY A 352 3.15 18.98 -2.02
N ALA A 353 1.96 19.50 -2.34
CA ALA A 353 0.73 18.73 -2.20
C ALA A 353 0.68 17.62 -3.27
N PHE A 354 0.52 16.38 -2.80
CA PHE A 354 0.25 15.21 -3.60
C PHE A 354 -1.16 15.25 -4.21
N SER A 355 -2.15 15.77 -3.46
CA SER A 355 -3.52 15.97 -3.96
C SER A 355 -4.31 17.00 -3.15
N TYR A 356 -5.60 17.16 -3.50
CA TYR A 356 -6.58 17.87 -2.70
C TYR A 356 -7.77 17.00 -2.32
N GLY A 357 -8.46 17.38 -1.26
CA GLY A 357 -9.73 16.80 -0.83
C GLY A 357 -10.79 17.88 -0.75
N ILE A 358 -12.03 17.58 -1.16
CA ILE A 358 -13.18 18.48 -1.07
C ILE A 358 -14.19 17.84 -0.12
N TYR A 359 -14.64 18.59 0.88
CA TYR A 359 -15.88 18.26 1.58
C TYR A 359 -17.00 19.18 1.10
N TYR A 360 -18.22 18.67 0.95
CA TYR A 360 -19.36 19.52 0.63
C TYR A 360 -20.68 19.06 1.24
N ALA A 361 -21.56 19.99 1.59
CA ALA A 361 -22.84 19.67 2.22
C ALA A 361 -23.97 20.57 1.72
N GLU A 362 -25.17 20.01 1.54
CA GLU A 362 -26.39 20.76 1.23
C GLU A 362 -26.94 21.45 2.48
N GLY A 363 -27.13 22.78 2.43
CA GLY A 363 -27.89 23.55 3.43
C GLY A 363 -27.35 23.54 4.87
N LYS A 364 -26.10 23.11 5.11
CA LYS A 364 -25.48 23.00 6.44
C LYS A 364 -23.95 23.21 6.40
N THR A 365 -23.36 23.39 7.59
CA THR A 365 -21.90 23.39 7.77
C THR A 365 -21.32 22.03 7.35
N VAL A 366 -20.19 22.08 6.65
CA VAL A 366 -19.55 20.90 6.09
C VAL A 366 -18.91 20.04 7.20
N SER A 367 -19.18 18.74 7.15
CA SER A 367 -18.63 17.72 8.05
C SER A 367 -17.61 16.85 7.29
N THR A 368 -16.64 16.28 8.00
CA THR A 368 -15.64 15.35 7.45
C THR A 368 -16.23 14.03 6.91
N ASN A 369 -17.53 13.83 7.07
CA ASN A 369 -18.23 12.64 6.55
C ASN A 369 -18.68 12.79 5.08
N ASP A 370 -18.68 14.01 4.52
CA ASP A 370 -19.16 14.31 3.17
C ASP A 370 -17.99 14.56 2.20
N TYR A 371 -17.18 13.52 1.92
CA TYR A 371 -15.83 13.65 1.34
C TYR A 371 -15.67 13.19 -0.11
N TYR A 372 -15.00 13.99 -0.94
CA TYR A 372 -14.53 13.62 -2.28
C TYR A 372 -13.07 14.06 -2.50
N ARG A 373 -12.15 13.10 -2.70
CA ARG A 373 -10.71 13.38 -2.89
C ARG A 373 -10.37 13.50 -4.39
N VAL A 374 -9.70 14.58 -4.80
CA VAL A 374 -9.33 14.89 -6.19
C VAL A 374 -7.81 14.85 -6.37
N SER A 375 -7.31 14.13 -7.37
CA SER A 375 -5.88 14.02 -7.61
C SER A 375 -5.31 14.97 -8.66
N THR A 376 -4.35 15.79 -8.23
CA THR A 376 -3.44 16.65 -9.02
C THR A 376 -4.04 17.73 -9.93
N SER A 377 -5.34 17.99 -9.86
CA SER A 377 -5.93 19.22 -10.39
C SER A 377 -6.37 20.11 -9.23
N ASN A 378 -6.04 21.39 -9.29
CA ASN A 378 -6.51 22.41 -8.35
C ASN A 378 -7.95 22.86 -8.64
N TYR A 379 -8.77 21.93 -9.18
CA TYR A 379 -10.15 22.15 -9.57
C TYR A 379 -10.97 20.84 -9.55
N LYS A 380 -12.30 20.96 -9.47
CA LYS A 380 -13.30 19.88 -9.62
C LYS A 380 -14.52 20.43 -10.36
N THR A 381 -15.03 19.67 -11.33
CA THR A 381 -16.31 19.98 -11.98
C THR A 381 -17.38 19.00 -11.51
N PHE A 382 -18.52 19.51 -11.07
CA PHE A 382 -19.74 18.77 -10.73
C PHE A 382 -20.71 18.93 -11.88
N THR A 383 -21.26 17.82 -12.37
CA THR A 383 -22.16 17.79 -13.54
C THR A 383 -23.48 17.08 -13.26
N SER A 384 -23.50 16.17 -12.29
CA SER A 384 -24.69 15.38 -11.93
C SER A 384 -24.84 15.15 -10.42
N GLU A 385 -23.82 15.51 -9.64
CA GLU A 385 -23.77 15.24 -8.21
C GLU A 385 -24.51 16.28 -7.35
N LEU A 386 -24.94 17.38 -7.96
CA LEU A 386 -25.63 18.49 -7.29
C LEU A 386 -27.05 18.65 -7.86
N THR A 387 -27.99 19.00 -6.99
CA THR A 387 -29.40 19.22 -7.36
C THR A 387 -29.62 20.71 -7.63
N GLU A 388 -30.17 21.03 -8.80
CA GLU A 388 -30.52 22.41 -9.16
C GLU A 388 -31.48 23.04 -8.14
N GLY A 389 -31.24 24.30 -7.80
CA GLY A 389 -32.00 25.06 -6.82
C GLY A 389 -31.57 24.84 -5.37
N LYS A 390 -30.56 23.99 -5.12
CA LYS A 390 -30.02 23.75 -3.76
C LYS A 390 -28.75 24.55 -3.48
N GLU A 391 -28.54 24.86 -2.21
CA GLU A 391 -27.35 25.55 -1.72
C GLU A 391 -26.35 24.53 -1.15
N TYR A 392 -25.10 24.65 -1.58
CA TYR A 392 -23.99 23.78 -1.18
C TYR A 392 -22.87 24.59 -0.56
N THR A 393 -22.32 24.13 0.56
CA THR A 393 -21.08 24.67 1.13
C THR A 393 -19.94 23.72 0.83
N PHE A 394 -18.80 24.25 0.39
CA PHE A 394 -17.59 23.52 0.02
C PHE A 394 -16.41 23.96 0.87
N VAL A 395 -15.54 23.02 1.26
CA VAL A 395 -14.20 23.29 1.80
C VAL A 395 -13.19 22.40 1.10
N VAL A 396 -11.95 22.86 0.98
CA VAL A 396 -10.86 22.11 0.36
C VAL A 396 -9.68 21.99 1.31
N PHE A 397 -8.96 20.87 1.25
CA PHE A 397 -7.68 20.68 1.96
C PHE A 397 -6.66 20.02 1.04
N SER A 398 -5.38 20.05 1.41
CA SER A 398 -4.29 19.39 0.67
C SER A 398 -3.75 18.19 1.44
N THR A 399 -3.03 17.31 0.76
CA THR A 399 -2.35 16.15 1.37
C THR A 399 -0.99 15.97 0.72
N ASP A 400 -0.01 15.48 1.48
CA ASP A 400 1.31 15.07 0.99
C ASP A 400 1.37 13.57 0.63
N GLY A 401 0.23 12.87 0.71
CA GLY A 401 0.12 11.42 0.53
C GLY A 401 -0.04 10.67 1.86
N THR A 402 0.44 11.24 2.98
CA THR A 402 0.43 10.62 4.31
C THR A 402 -0.41 11.43 5.32
N ASN A 403 -0.31 12.75 5.26
CA ASN A 403 -0.97 13.70 6.15
C ASN A 403 -1.95 14.59 5.37
N GLU A 404 -2.91 15.19 6.07
CA GLU A 404 -3.89 16.13 5.51
C GLU A 404 -3.71 17.52 6.16
N SER A 405 -3.91 18.58 5.38
CA SER A 405 -3.90 19.95 5.91
C SER A 405 -5.18 20.24 6.69
N GLY A 406 -5.21 21.37 7.40
CA GLY A 406 -6.48 21.99 7.79
C GLY A 406 -7.38 22.34 6.60
N LEU A 407 -8.65 22.66 6.88
CA LEU A 407 -9.64 23.04 5.87
C LEU A 407 -9.48 24.49 5.41
N SER A 408 -9.76 24.75 4.13
CA SER A 408 -9.89 26.11 3.61
C SER A 408 -11.05 26.85 4.27
N ALA A 409 -11.11 28.17 4.05
CA ALA A 409 -12.34 28.91 4.29
C ALA A 409 -13.50 28.27 3.48
N PRO A 410 -14.71 28.16 4.05
CA PRO A 410 -15.86 27.60 3.37
C PRO A 410 -16.35 28.52 2.25
N LEU A 411 -16.82 27.91 1.16
CA LEU A 411 -17.46 28.58 0.03
C LEU A 411 -18.90 28.06 -0.12
N THR A 412 -19.89 28.93 0.03
CA THR A 412 -21.30 28.58 -0.16
C THR A 412 -21.78 29.03 -1.54
N VAL A 413 -22.47 28.14 -2.25
CA VAL A 413 -22.92 28.35 -3.64
C VAL A 413 -24.36 27.85 -3.79
N LEU A 414 -25.26 28.72 -4.27
CA LEU A 414 -26.58 28.32 -4.74
C LEU A 414 -26.47 27.78 -6.17
N PHE A 415 -26.70 26.48 -6.35
CA PHE A 415 -26.55 25.80 -7.63
C PHE A 415 -27.77 26.02 -8.53
N LYS A 416 -27.74 27.11 -9.31
CA LYS A 416 -28.78 27.48 -10.28
C LYS A 416 -28.15 28.19 -11.49
N PRO A 417 -28.87 28.34 -12.62
CA PRO A 417 -28.38 29.12 -13.75
C PRO A 417 -28.01 30.54 -13.29
N GLN A 418 -26.86 31.05 -13.75
CA GLN A 418 -26.36 32.39 -13.45
C GLN A 418 -27.13 33.46 -14.22
#